data_AF-A0A8J5J2D6-F1
#
_entry.id   AF-A0A8J5J2D6-F1
#
_cell.length_a   1.000
_cell.length_b   1.000
_cell.length_c   1.000
_cell.angle_alpha   90.00
_cell.angle_beta   90.00
_cell.angle_gamma   90.00
#
_symmetry.space_group_name_H-M   'P 1'
#
loop_
_entity.id
_entity.type
_entity.pdbx_description
1 polymer ?
#
loop_
_entity_poly.entity_id
_entity_poly.type
_entity_poly.pdbx_seq_one_letter_code
_entity_poly.pdbx_strand_id
1 'polypeptide(L)'
;MVRRPSSYTRLTLSQKHKLCAKAAAEVAWNPSDLATWATQAFKTTTPVGRSTVRGILKRKHEFDEVPETQLNRKRRCSADLRASDKLLLDRINEYKDWHGNCTVTGARVHSLAKITDGVREGTSRGWLYKFQQRTGLWFSLRHGESGSLDEAIVASGRQELKKVVA
;
A
#
# COMPACT_ATOMS: atom_id res chain seq x y z
N MET A 1 -19.67 26.93 -3.41
CA MET A 1 -18.47 27.14 -2.56
C MET A 1 -17.21 26.87 -3.38
N VAL A 2 -16.48 27.91 -3.80
CA VAL A 2 -15.21 27.74 -4.52
C VAL A 2 -14.14 27.35 -3.49
N ARG A 3 -13.57 26.14 -3.61
CA ARG A 3 -12.44 25.74 -2.76
C ARG A 3 -11.27 26.66 -3.07
N ARG A 4 -10.84 27.47 -2.10
CA ARG A 4 -9.60 28.26 -2.22
C ARG A 4 -8.45 27.28 -2.52
N PRO A 5 -7.62 27.56 -3.54
CA PRO A 5 -6.46 26.73 -3.81
C PRO A 5 -5.58 26.69 -2.56
N SER A 6 -5.08 25.49 -2.21
CA SER A 6 -4.12 25.36 -1.13
C SER A 6 -2.88 26.17 -1.49
N SER A 7 -2.40 27.01 -0.57
CA SER A 7 -1.16 27.79 -0.75
C SER A 7 0.09 26.92 -0.90
N TYR A 8 -0.01 25.62 -0.64
CA TYR A 8 1.12 24.69 -0.67
C TYR A 8 0.92 23.59 -1.72
N THR A 9 1.88 23.51 -2.64
CA THR A 9 1.98 22.39 -3.60
C THR A 9 2.32 21.10 -2.87
N ARG A 10 1.44 20.11 -2.97
CA ARG A 10 1.68 18.76 -2.45
C ARG A 10 2.07 17.82 -3.58
N LEU A 11 3.36 17.50 -3.65
CA LEU A 11 3.92 16.53 -4.57
C LEU A 11 3.54 15.09 -4.17
N THR A 12 3.39 14.21 -5.16
CA THR A 12 3.24 12.77 -4.94
C THR A 12 4.57 12.13 -4.49
N LEU A 13 4.53 10.92 -3.95
CA LEU A 13 5.74 10.17 -3.59
C LEU A 13 6.61 9.92 -4.83
N SER A 14 6.02 9.62 -5.99
CA SER A 14 6.74 9.52 -7.27
C SER A 14 7.47 10.81 -7.63
N GLN A 15 6.79 11.95 -7.54
CA GLN A 15 7.38 13.26 -7.85
C GLN A 15 8.53 13.60 -6.90
N LYS A 16 8.39 13.28 -5.60
CA LYS A 16 9.47 13.46 -4.62
C LYS A 16 10.66 12.56 -4.92
N HIS A 17 10.42 11.29 -5.27
CA HIS A 17 11.47 10.36 -5.68
C HIS A 17 12.22 10.88 -6.92
N LYS A 18 11.50 11.30 -7.97
CA LYS A 18 12.09 11.91 -9.17
C LYS A 18 12.91 13.16 -8.86
N LEU A 19 12.44 13.99 -7.94
CA LEU A 19 13.17 15.18 -7.49
C LEU A 19 14.48 14.80 -6.77
N CYS A 20 14.44 13.79 -5.90
CA CYS A 20 15.64 13.27 -5.24
C CYS A 20 16.63 12.65 -6.24
N ALA A 21 16.13 11.93 -7.25
CA ALA A 21 16.95 11.38 -8.32
C ALA A 21 17.61 12.49 -9.17
N LYS A 22 16.87 13.54 -9.53
CA LYS A 22 17.42 14.70 -10.25
C LYS A 22 18.50 15.42 -9.44
N ALA A 23 18.28 15.63 -8.14
CA ALA A 23 19.26 16.24 -7.25
C ALA A 23 20.53 15.38 -7.08
N ALA A 24 20.41 14.05 -7.15
CA ALA A 24 21.56 13.15 -7.09
C ALA A 24 22.34 13.13 -8.41
N ALA A 25 21.65 13.19 -9.55
CA ALA A 25 22.27 13.23 -10.86
C ALA A 25 23.02 14.55 -11.12
N GLU A 26 22.54 15.66 -10.54
CA GLU A 26 23.07 16.99 -10.83
C GLU A 26 23.50 17.72 -9.55
N VAL A 27 24.69 17.33 -9.05
CA VAL A 27 25.28 17.81 -7.79
C VAL A 27 25.45 19.34 -7.74
N ALA A 28 25.56 20.00 -8.90
CA ALA A 28 25.74 21.45 -9.00
C ALA A 28 24.45 22.26 -8.76
N TRP A 29 23.27 21.63 -8.78
CA TRP A 29 22.01 22.36 -8.71
C TRP A 29 21.69 22.82 -7.30
N ASN A 30 21.47 24.11 -7.13
CA ASN A 30 21.04 24.64 -5.85
C ASN A 30 19.54 24.32 -5.61
N PRO A 31 19.04 24.39 -4.35
CA PRO A 31 17.63 24.09 -4.05
C PRO A 31 16.61 25.00 -4.74
N SER A 32 17.00 26.18 -5.23
CA SER A 32 16.13 27.09 -5.98
C SER A 32 15.99 26.63 -7.43
N ASP A 33 17.07 26.19 -8.06
CA ASP A 33 17.06 25.66 -9.44
C ASP A 33 16.20 24.39 -9.51
N LEU A 34 16.36 23.50 -8.52
CA LEU A 34 15.53 22.31 -8.38
C LEU A 34 14.04 22.65 -8.17
N ALA A 35 13.73 23.76 -7.49
CA ALA A 35 12.37 24.21 -7.29
C ALA A 35 11.72 24.71 -8.59
N THR A 36 12.48 25.49 -9.38
CA THR A 36 12.07 25.96 -10.71
C THR A 36 11.84 24.77 -11.65
N TRP A 37 12.81 23.84 -11.73
CA TRP A 37 12.66 22.64 -12.52
C TRP A 37 11.48 21.78 -12.08
N ALA A 38 11.29 21.56 -10.77
CA ALA A 38 10.16 20.77 -10.28
C ALA A 38 8.82 21.40 -10.64
N THR A 39 8.72 22.73 -10.58
CA THR A 39 7.51 23.47 -10.98
C THR A 39 7.18 23.24 -12.45
N GLN A 40 8.19 23.32 -13.32
CA GLN A 40 8.04 23.10 -14.77
C GLN A 40 7.76 21.63 -15.10
N ALA A 41 8.58 20.72 -14.59
CA ALA A 41 8.52 19.28 -14.88
C ALA A 41 7.21 18.64 -14.39
N PHE A 42 6.71 19.07 -13.23
CA PHE A 42 5.48 18.51 -12.64
C PHE A 42 4.22 19.31 -12.97
N LYS A 43 4.35 20.41 -13.72
CA LYS A 43 3.24 21.30 -14.13
C LYS A 43 2.34 21.67 -12.94
N THR A 44 2.95 22.04 -11.82
CA THR A 44 2.22 22.31 -10.58
C THR A 44 1.51 23.66 -10.65
N THR A 45 0.22 23.71 -10.27
CA THR A 45 -0.57 24.95 -10.26
C THR A 45 0.04 26.05 -9.40
N THR A 46 0.64 25.67 -8.26
CA THR A 46 1.39 26.58 -7.40
C THR A 46 2.87 26.25 -7.50
N PRO A 47 3.78 27.25 -7.55
CA PRO A 47 5.21 27.00 -7.60
C PRO A 47 5.69 26.13 -6.43
N VAL A 48 6.62 25.22 -6.70
CA VAL A 48 7.30 24.47 -5.65
C VAL A 48 8.26 25.41 -4.93
N GLY A 49 8.16 25.49 -3.59
CA GLY A 49 9.03 26.37 -2.81
C GLY A 49 10.40 25.76 -2.53
N ARG A 50 11.44 26.62 -2.44
CA ARG A 50 12.81 26.22 -2.04
C ARG A 50 12.85 25.45 -0.72
N SER A 51 12.07 25.88 0.27
CA SER A 51 11.97 25.22 1.58
C SER A 51 11.35 23.83 1.47
N THR A 52 10.38 23.65 0.58
CA THR A 52 9.77 22.35 0.27
C THR A 52 10.80 21.39 -0.33
N VAL A 53 11.58 21.85 -1.32
CA VAL A 53 12.68 21.06 -1.92
C VAL A 53 13.67 20.63 -0.85
N ARG A 54 14.17 21.57 -0.04
CA ARG A 54 15.11 21.25 1.05
C ARG A 54 14.55 20.23 2.04
N GLY A 55 13.27 20.36 2.40
CA GLY A 55 12.59 19.43 3.30
C GLY A 55 12.35 18.05 2.70
N ILE A 56 12.20 17.94 1.37
CA ILE A 56 12.13 16.67 0.65
C ILE A 56 13.51 16.01 0.61
N LEU A 57 14.56 16.74 0.22
CA LEU A 57 15.92 16.21 0.13
C LEU A 57 16.43 15.69 1.48
N LYS A 58 16.15 16.41 2.59
CA LYS A 58 16.48 15.95 3.95
C LYS A 58 15.83 14.61 4.32
N ARG A 59 14.70 14.29 3.72
CA ARG A 59 13.92 13.07 4.00
C ARG A 59 13.91 12.11 2.81
N LYS A 60 14.95 12.17 1.96
CA LYS A 60 15.08 11.34 0.76
C LYS A 60 14.81 9.86 1.03
N HIS A 61 15.34 9.33 2.12
CA HIS A 61 15.17 7.93 2.54
C HIS A 61 13.68 7.50 2.69
N GLU A 62 12.75 8.44 2.92
CA GLU A 62 11.32 8.14 2.98
C GLU A 62 10.72 7.79 1.60
N PHE A 63 11.42 8.12 0.51
CA PHE A 63 10.95 8.04 -0.87
C PHE A 63 11.69 7.01 -1.73
N ASP A 64 12.78 6.42 -1.24
CA ASP A 64 13.57 5.43 -2.00
C ASP A 64 12.86 4.06 -2.04
N GLU A 65 12.26 3.63 -0.92
CA GLU A 65 11.55 2.34 -0.79
C GLU A 65 10.04 2.54 -0.66
N VAL A 66 9.42 3.04 -1.74
CA VAL A 66 7.96 3.19 -1.81
C VAL A 66 7.42 2.18 -2.81
N PRO A 67 6.51 1.27 -2.40
CA PRO A 67 5.85 0.35 -3.34
C PRO A 67 5.15 1.12 -4.46
N GLU A 68 5.14 0.55 -5.67
CA GLU A 68 4.58 1.19 -6.87
C GLU A 68 3.13 1.64 -6.67
N THR A 69 2.33 0.82 -5.98
CA THR A 69 0.94 1.06 -5.60
C THR A 69 0.74 2.35 -4.79
N GLN A 70 1.78 2.83 -4.12
CA GLN A 70 1.74 4.02 -3.26
C GLN A 70 2.34 5.26 -3.92
N LEU A 71 3.00 5.15 -5.08
CA LEU A 71 3.71 6.25 -5.73
C LEU A 71 2.83 7.47 -6.02
N ASN A 72 1.55 7.24 -6.32
CA ASN A 72 0.57 8.31 -6.58
C ASN A 72 0.07 9.02 -5.32
N ARG A 73 0.32 8.47 -4.13
CA ARG A 73 -0.08 9.11 -2.88
C ARG A 73 0.79 10.33 -2.61
N LYS A 74 0.23 11.33 -1.92
CA LYS A 74 0.95 12.56 -1.51
C LYS A 74 1.66 12.43 -0.16
N ARG A 75 1.26 11.43 0.65
CA ARG A 75 1.80 11.13 1.97
C ARG A 75 2.04 9.62 2.08
N ARG A 76 3.13 9.26 2.75
CA ARG A 76 3.42 7.87 3.13
C ARG A 76 2.43 7.44 4.20
N CYS A 77 2.04 6.17 4.18
CA CYS A 77 1.30 5.56 5.28
C CYS A 77 2.19 5.52 6.55
N SER A 78 1.56 5.57 7.73
CA SER A 78 2.28 5.48 9.00
C SER A 78 3.07 4.17 9.09
N ALA A 79 4.15 4.18 9.88
CA ALA A 79 4.98 2.99 10.08
C ALA A 79 4.14 1.81 10.60
N ASP A 80 3.29 2.05 11.61
CA ASP A 80 2.40 1.04 12.19
C ASP A 80 1.46 0.41 11.14
N LEU A 81 0.87 1.23 10.27
CA LEU A 81 -0.04 0.71 9.25
C LEU A 81 0.71 -0.11 8.20
N ARG A 82 1.93 0.30 7.83
CA ARG A 82 2.77 -0.47 6.90
C ARG A 82 3.22 -1.80 7.52
N ALA A 83 3.56 -1.80 8.81
CA ALA A 83 3.91 -3.02 9.55
C ALA A 83 2.71 -3.97 9.63
N SER A 84 1.53 -3.45 9.97
CA SER A 84 0.27 -4.18 9.97
C SER A 84 -0.07 -4.76 8.57
N ASP A 85 0.06 -3.97 7.51
CA ASP A 85 -0.19 -4.43 6.14
C ASP A 85 0.77 -5.55 5.76
N LYS A 86 2.05 -5.43 6.15
CA LYS A 86 3.08 -6.44 5.90
C LYS A 86 2.75 -7.77 6.60
N LEU A 87 2.44 -7.74 7.89
CA LEU A 87 2.07 -8.95 8.65
C LEU A 87 0.91 -9.71 8.00
N LEU A 88 -0.12 -8.97 7.55
CA LEU A 88 -1.25 -9.59 6.87
C LEU A 88 -0.90 -10.13 5.49
N LEU A 89 -0.06 -9.43 4.71
CA LEU A 89 0.42 -9.94 3.42
C LEU A 89 1.24 -11.21 3.58
N ASP A 90 2.15 -11.25 4.56
CA ASP A 90 2.97 -12.41 4.87
C ASP A 90 2.06 -13.60 5.22
N ARG A 91 1.04 -13.37 6.06
CA ARG A 91 0.04 -14.40 6.40
C ARG A 91 -0.80 -14.87 5.21
N ILE A 92 -1.15 -13.97 4.29
CA ILE A 92 -1.86 -14.30 3.05
C ILE A 92 -0.97 -15.16 2.15
N ASN A 93 0.32 -14.86 2.06
CA ASN A 93 1.27 -15.63 1.26
C ASN A 93 1.48 -17.02 1.86
N GLU A 94 1.67 -17.14 3.17
CA GLU A 94 1.73 -18.44 3.86
C GLU A 94 0.48 -19.29 3.59
N TYR A 95 -0.71 -18.68 3.65
CA TYR A 95 -1.96 -19.36 3.32
C TYR A 95 -1.98 -19.84 1.87
N LYS A 96 -1.54 -19.01 0.92
CA LYS A 96 -1.45 -19.39 -0.49
C LYS A 96 -0.49 -20.56 -0.69
N ASP A 97 0.70 -20.49 -0.11
CA ASP A 97 1.73 -21.52 -0.26
C ASP A 97 1.23 -22.86 0.27
N TRP A 98 0.56 -22.86 1.43
CA TRP A 98 -0.03 -24.07 2.01
C TRP A 98 -1.18 -24.67 1.17
N HIS A 99 -1.88 -23.84 0.39
CA HIS A 99 -3.01 -24.22 -0.46
C HIS A 99 -2.68 -24.28 -1.96
N GLY A 100 -1.40 -24.41 -2.33
CA GLY A 100 -0.99 -24.55 -3.73
C GLY A 100 -1.21 -23.28 -4.57
N ASN A 101 -0.87 -22.12 -4.01
CA ASN A 101 -1.04 -20.79 -4.59
C ASN A 101 -2.49 -20.46 -4.97
N CYS A 102 -3.44 -20.81 -4.10
CA CYS A 102 -4.86 -20.61 -4.37
C CYS A 102 -5.25 -19.11 -4.46
N THR A 103 -6.35 -18.83 -5.15
CA THR A 103 -6.95 -17.49 -5.13
C THR A 103 -7.48 -17.19 -3.73
N VAL A 104 -7.22 -15.98 -3.23
CA VAL A 104 -7.71 -15.52 -1.92
C VAL A 104 -8.86 -14.55 -2.15
N THR A 105 -9.99 -14.75 -1.48
CA THR A 105 -11.16 -13.86 -1.54
C THR A 105 -11.09 -12.78 -0.46
N GLY A 106 -11.87 -11.71 -0.61
CA GLY A 106 -11.99 -10.68 0.43
C GLY A 106 -12.47 -11.22 1.78
N ALA A 107 -13.39 -12.20 1.78
CA ALA A 107 -13.83 -12.87 2.99
C ALA A 107 -12.67 -13.60 3.67
N ARG A 108 -11.82 -14.30 2.90
CA ARG A 108 -10.64 -14.97 3.46
C ARG A 108 -9.63 -13.95 4.02
N VAL A 109 -9.41 -12.82 3.37
CA VAL A 109 -8.55 -11.74 3.93
C VAL A 109 -9.10 -11.23 5.25
N HIS A 110 -10.42 -11.05 5.38
CA HIS A 110 -11.02 -10.68 6.66
C HIS A 110 -10.80 -11.74 7.75
N SER A 111 -10.96 -13.03 7.42
CA SER A 111 -10.71 -14.11 8.37
C SER A 111 -9.24 -14.16 8.81
N LEU A 112 -8.29 -13.98 7.87
CA LEU A 112 -6.87 -13.91 8.19
C LEU A 112 -6.53 -12.70 9.04
N ALA A 113 -7.10 -11.53 8.75
CA ALA A 113 -6.88 -10.32 9.53
C ALA A 113 -7.36 -10.45 10.99
N LYS A 114 -8.43 -11.21 11.24
CA LYS A 114 -8.94 -11.46 12.60
C LYS A 114 -8.00 -12.31 13.47
N ILE A 115 -7.24 -13.20 12.84
CA ILE A 115 -6.37 -14.16 13.55
C ILE A 115 -4.89 -13.79 13.51
N THR A 116 -4.54 -12.69 12.83
CA THR A 116 -3.15 -12.22 12.72
C THR A 116 -2.91 -11.13 13.74
N ASP A 117 -2.12 -11.43 14.76
CA ASP A 117 -1.75 -10.47 15.79
C ASP A 117 -1.02 -9.26 15.21
N GLY A 118 -1.29 -8.08 15.76
CA GLY A 118 -0.68 -6.83 15.30
C GLY A 118 -1.32 -6.21 14.06
N VAL A 119 -2.35 -6.82 13.47
CA VAL A 119 -3.14 -6.19 12.39
C VAL A 119 -4.08 -5.14 12.96
N ARG A 120 -3.85 -3.87 12.59
CA ARG A 120 -4.63 -2.71 13.03
C ARG A 120 -5.84 -2.50 12.11
N GLU A 121 -7.04 -2.54 12.70
CA GLU A 121 -8.34 -2.32 12.04
C GLU A 121 -8.57 -3.38 10.94
N GLY A 122 -9.74 -3.78 10.47
CA GLY A 122 -11.13 -3.67 10.87
C GLY A 122 -11.89 -4.51 9.85
N THR A 123 -12.84 -5.34 10.25
CA THR A 123 -13.53 -6.31 9.37
C THR A 123 -14.53 -5.67 8.39
N SER A 124 -14.34 -4.39 8.07
CA SER A 124 -15.23 -3.61 7.22
C SER A 124 -14.78 -3.64 5.76
N ARG A 125 -15.76 -3.50 4.86
CA ARG A 125 -15.51 -3.37 3.41
C ARG A 125 -14.59 -2.19 3.07
N GLY A 126 -14.75 -1.07 3.77
CA GLY A 126 -13.93 0.13 3.56
C GLY A 126 -12.47 -0.06 3.98
N TRP A 127 -12.22 -0.81 5.05
CA TRP A 127 -10.86 -1.19 5.44
C TRP A 127 -10.23 -2.10 4.39
N LEU A 128 -10.94 -3.14 3.94
CA LEU A 128 -10.44 -4.08 2.94
C LEU A 128 -10.05 -3.34 1.66
N TYR A 129 -10.93 -2.48 1.16
CA TYR A 129 -10.65 -1.67 -0.02
C TYR A 129 -9.37 -0.83 0.13
N LYS A 130 -9.19 -0.17 1.28
CA LYS A 130 -7.98 0.62 1.54
C LYS A 130 -6.73 -0.26 1.69
N PHE A 131 -6.84 -1.46 2.26
CA PHE A 131 -5.76 -2.44 2.33
C PHE A 131 -5.34 -2.85 0.91
N GLN A 132 -6.27 -3.28 0.08
CA GLN A 132 -6.05 -3.64 -1.33
C GLN A 132 -5.36 -2.52 -2.11
N GLN A 133 -5.83 -1.27 -1.97
CA GLN A 133 -5.20 -0.11 -2.62
C GLN A 133 -3.74 0.10 -2.18
N ARG A 134 -3.43 -0.13 -0.89
CA ARG A 134 -2.08 0.11 -0.34
C ARG A 134 -1.10 -1.01 -0.72
N THR A 135 -1.58 -2.24 -0.75
CA THR A 135 -0.76 -3.43 -1.00
C THR A 135 -0.72 -3.84 -2.47
N GLY A 136 -1.66 -3.37 -3.28
CA GLY A 136 -1.84 -3.83 -4.67
C GLY A 136 -2.52 -5.19 -4.75
N LEU A 137 -2.97 -5.75 -3.62
CA LEU A 137 -3.68 -7.01 -3.59
C LEU A 137 -5.09 -6.81 -4.15
N TRP A 138 -5.23 -6.98 -5.46
CA TRP A 138 -6.54 -7.06 -6.10
C TRP A 138 -6.94 -8.50 -6.25
N PHE A 139 -8.11 -8.86 -5.71
CA PHE A 139 -8.69 -10.16 -5.98
C PHE A 139 -9.12 -10.15 -7.44
N SER A 140 -8.65 -11.08 -8.26
CA SER A 140 -9.29 -11.32 -9.54
C SER A 140 -10.73 -11.72 -9.24
N LEU A 141 -11.70 -10.91 -9.64
CA LEU A 141 -13.09 -11.32 -9.76
C LEU A 141 -13.14 -12.36 -10.89
N ARG A 142 -12.66 -13.57 -10.62
CA ARG A 142 -13.18 -14.74 -11.32
C ARG A 142 -14.53 -14.99 -10.67
N HIS A 143 -15.57 -14.39 -11.25
CA HIS A 143 -16.92 -14.92 -11.11
C HIS A 143 -16.87 -16.34 -11.66
N GLY A 144 -16.67 -17.30 -10.76
CA GLY A 144 -16.41 -18.69 -11.10
C GLY A 144 -16.26 -19.49 -9.81
N GLU A 145 -17.40 -19.84 -9.22
CA GLU A 145 -17.64 -21.13 -8.54
C GLU A 145 -16.58 -21.65 -7.55
N SER A 146 -16.04 -20.80 -6.66
CA SER A 146 -15.18 -21.28 -5.56
C SER A 146 -15.55 -20.71 -4.19
N GLY A 147 -16.80 -20.27 -4.06
CA GLY A 147 -17.34 -19.62 -2.86
C GLY A 147 -18.43 -20.41 -2.14
N SER A 148 -18.52 -21.73 -2.33
CA SER A 148 -19.54 -22.53 -1.66
C SER A 148 -18.99 -23.87 -1.17
N LEU A 149 -18.13 -23.80 -0.16
CA LEU A 149 -18.00 -24.92 0.78
C LEU A 149 -18.27 -24.37 2.16
N ASP A 150 -19.35 -24.88 2.75
CA ASP A 150 -19.81 -24.55 4.09
C ASP A 150 -18.69 -24.84 5.10
N GLU A 151 -18.34 -23.87 5.94
CA GLU A 151 -17.30 -24.04 6.97
C GLU A 151 -17.63 -25.21 7.92
N ALA A 152 -18.92 -25.53 8.07
CA ALA A 152 -19.38 -26.71 8.81
C ALA A 152 -18.93 -28.03 8.17
N ILE A 153 -18.91 -28.12 6.83
CA ILE A 153 -18.47 -29.32 6.08
C ILE A 153 -16.95 -29.49 6.22
N VAL A 154 -16.20 -28.38 6.18
CA VAL A 154 -14.73 -28.41 6.36
C VAL A 154 -14.36 -28.81 7.80
N ALA A 155 -15.13 -28.38 8.79
CA ALA A 155 -14.95 -28.78 10.18
C ALA A 155 -15.26 -30.27 10.40
N SER A 156 -16.34 -30.77 9.79
CA SER A 156 -16.71 -32.20 9.83
C SER A 156 -15.63 -33.09 9.18
N GLY A 157 -15.18 -32.74 7.98
CA GLY A 157 -14.12 -33.50 7.28
C GLY A 157 -12.78 -33.51 8.03
N ARG A 158 -12.45 -32.45 8.78
CA ARG A 158 -11.26 -32.43 9.65
C ARG A 158 -11.38 -33.36 10.85
N GLN A 159 -12.59 -33.60 11.38
CA GLN A 159 -12.80 -34.56 12.47
C GLN A 159 -12.72 -36.01 11.98
N GLU A 160 -13.23 -36.31 10.78
CA GLU A 160 -13.12 -37.65 10.19
C GLU A 160 -11.67 -38.02 9.88
N LEU A 161 -10.89 -37.11 9.28
CA LEU A 161 -9.46 -37.37 9.00
C LEU A 161 -8.64 -37.65 10.26
N LYS A 162 -8.98 -37.03 11.40
CA LYS A 162 -8.34 -37.32 12.69
C LYS A 162 -8.64 -38.72 13.22
N LYS A 163 -9.75 -39.35 12.81
CA LYS A 163 -10.11 -40.71 13.21
C LYS A 163 -9.44 -41.79 12.36
N VAL A 164 -9.03 -41.45 11.14
CA VAL A 164 -8.37 -42.39 10.21
C VAL A 164 -6.85 -42.44 10.41
N VAL A 165 -6.29 -41.42 11.08
CA VAL A 165 -4.84 -41.30 11.36
C VAL A 165 -4.48 -41.70 12.81
N ALA A 166 -5.42 -42.28 13.56
CA ALA A 166 -5.21 -42.89 14.87
C ALA A 166 -5.30 -44.42 14.75
#